data_AF-A0A956IVE4-F1
#
_entry.id   AF-A0A956IVE4-F1
#
_cell.length_a   1.000
_cell.length_b   1.000
_cell.length_c   1.000
_cell.angle_alpha   90.00
_cell.angle_beta   90.00
_cell.angle_gamma   90.00
#
_symmetry.space_group_name_H-M   'P 1'
#
loop_
_entity.id
_entity.type
_entity.pdbx_description
1 polymer ?
#
loop_
_entity_poly.entity_id
_entity_poly.type
_entity_poly.pdbx_seq_one_letter_code
_entity_poly.pdbx_strand_id
1 'polypeptide(L)'
;MDMRLALPLAVISTMTTLVGGADAAEDPPRYVDNPYQAQPSGPVVLDLSPEAVAERRARPVKPEIPFSDLDKFRSDQEPEPDLLRARPGLPEGWVQIGDEVVPAAVAEGAEVRARPQAHRLSEGDGADAQPALVDDICAFPDQVPPGIYTGNFLPGAEYPRRGTIYLNFVGADLINGNGENSAEDYSVLALTNHHYPAFTGGEAKALAVIQAVEKDFTQWAIRVVYEKRPHKTIPWVMTMVGGKYTDTTSGPAGGVAPSADCEDYGMRNVCFSFTNGQPVNHQANVIGQEIGHTYGLAHTYGSDRIMAYGYNTQSSADLIFGDDCADVLTAPDQAGGCGGVNKCHCGDADLQNDKATISAIYAPPGPDNVEPTIEITGPADGATYPSGATIGVNVDVWDDYGGYGWKL
;
A
#
# COMPACT_ATOMS: atom_id res chain seq x y z
N MET A 1 -83.37 -19.68 22.55
CA MET A 1 -84.04 -18.38 22.34
C MET A 1 -82.93 -17.37 22.13
N ASP A 2 -82.52 -17.17 20.88
CA ASP A 2 -83.09 -16.16 19.98
C ASP A 2 -82.69 -14.76 20.48
N MET A 3 -81.99 -13.87 19.77
CA MET A 3 -81.94 -13.51 18.33
C MET A 3 -80.58 -12.78 18.12
N ARG A 4 -79.83 -12.89 17.00
CA ARG A 4 -80.09 -12.36 15.64
C ARG A 4 -80.36 -10.83 15.65
N LEU A 5 -79.96 -9.97 14.73
CA LEU A 5 -79.14 -9.91 13.52
C LEU A 5 -79.27 -8.43 13.03
N ALA A 6 -78.41 -8.00 12.10
CA ALA A 6 -78.64 -6.96 11.07
C ALA A 6 -78.31 -5.45 11.35
N LEU A 7 -77.22 -4.97 10.71
CA LEU A 7 -77.13 -4.10 9.49
C LEU A 7 -78.14 -2.92 9.32
N PRO A 8 -77.94 -1.98 8.35
CA PRO A 8 -76.74 -1.34 7.77
C PRO A 8 -76.91 0.21 7.60
N LEU A 9 -75.91 0.92 7.06
CA LEU A 9 -76.17 2.00 6.09
C LEU A 9 -74.93 2.29 5.22
N ALA A 10 -75.15 2.37 3.91
CA ALA A 10 -74.19 2.66 2.87
C ALA A 10 -74.21 4.14 2.48
N VAL A 11 -73.07 4.70 2.05
CA VAL A 11 -73.02 5.76 1.03
C VAL A 11 -71.84 5.51 0.09
N ILE A 12 -72.15 5.55 -1.20
CA ILE A 12 -71.31 5.40 -2.40
C ILE A 12 -70.75 6.77 -2.80
N SER A 13 -69.47 6.88 -3.17
CA SER A 13 -68.86 7.77 -4.20
C SER A 13 -67.33 7.76 -4.02
N THR A 14 -66.42 7.72 -4.99
CA THR A 14 -66.44 7.71 -6.46
C THR A 14 -65.09 7.13 -6.91
N MET A 15 -65.06 6.52 -8.09
CA MET A 15 -63.85 5.99 -8.73
C MET A 15 -62.85 7.09 -9.07
N THR A 16 -61.56 6.83 -8.87
CA THR A 16 -60.51 7.35 -9.75
C THR A 16 -59.47 6.24 -9.95
N THR A 17 -59.38 5.79 -11.18
CA THR A 17 -58.43 4.84 -11.74
C THR A 17 -57.07 5.51 -11.83
N LEU A 18 -56.04 4.94 -11.20
CA LEU A 18 -54.64 5.25 -11.52
C LEU A 18 -53.99 4.00 -12.11
N VAL A 19 -53.35 4.26 -13.23
CA VAL A 19 -52.77 3.36 -14.23
C VAL A 19 -51.56 2.63 -13.66
N GLY A 20 -51.43 1.35 -14.02
CA GLY A 20 -50.32 0.50 -13.61
C GLY A 20 -48.97 0.97 -14.17
N GLY A 21 -47.96 0.98 -13.29
CA GLY A 21 -46.56 0.99 -13.66
C GLY A 21 -46.10 -0.44 -13.90
N ALA A 22 -45.55 -0.69 -15.08
CA ALA A 22 -44.85 -1.92 -15.40
C ALA A 22 -43.52 -1.94 -14.65
N ASP A 23 -43.28 -2.97 -13.85
CA ASP A 23 -41.97 -3.30 -13.32
C ASP A 23 -41.04 -3.64 -14.49
N ALA A 24 -40.10 -2.75 -14.79
CA ALA A 24 -38.96 -3.06 -15.63
C ALA A 24 -38.07 -4.02 -14.83
N ALA A 25 -37.99 -5.27 -15.29
CA ALA A 25 -36.97 -6.19 -14.81
C ALA A 25 -35.60 -5.59 -15.14
N GLU A 26 -34.89 -5.10 -14.11
CA GLU A 26 -33.49 -4.73 -14.23
C GLU A 26 -32.70 -5.98 -14.60
N ASP A 27 -32.05 -5.92 -15.76
CA ASP A 27 -31.07 -6.91 -16.19
C ASP A 27 -29.96 -6.95 -15.11
N PRO A 28 -29.64 -8.10 -14.50
CA PRO A 28 -28.65 -8.13 -13.44
C PRO A 28 -27.31 -7.61 -13.97
N PRO A 29 -26.60 -6.76 -13.21
CA PRO A 29 -25.31 -6.27 -13.63
C PRO A 29 -24.37 -7.45 -13.88
N ARG A 30 -23.81 -7.51 -15.09
CA ARG A 30 -22.76 -8.47 -15.43
C ARG A 30 -21.49 -8.05 -14.71
N TYR A 31 -21.15 -8.77 -13.65
CA TYR A 31 -19.83 -8.71 -13.01
C TYR A 31 -18.83 -9.52 -13.84
N VAL A 32 -17.58 -9.07 -13.87
CA VAL A 32 -16.45 -9.82 -14.45
C VAL A 32 -15.50 -10.10 -13.30
N ASP A 33 -15.37 -11.38 -12.93
CA ASP A 33 -14.33 -11.83 -12.00
C ASP A 33 -12.96 -11.57 -12.62
N ASN A 34 -11.98 -11.11 -11.83
CA ASN A 34 -10.61 -10.98 -12.28
C ASN A 34 -10.03 -12.39 -12.54
N PRO A 35 -9.81 -12.81 -13.80
CA PRO A 35 -9.39 -14.16 -14.13
C PRO A 35 -7.91 -14.43 -13.78
N TYR A 36 -7.19 -13.43 -13.26
CA TYR A 36 -5.78 -13.50 -12.89
C TYR A 36 -5.55 -13.57 -11.38
N GLN A 37 -6.60 -13.56 -10.55
CA GLN A 37 -6.45 -13.74 -9.11
C GLN A 37 -6.06 -15.19 -8.82
N ALA A 38 -4.79 -15.42 -8.49
CA ALA A 38 -4.31 -16.71 -8.06
C ALA A 38 -5.06 -17.14 -6.79
N GLN A 39 -5.59 -18.37 -6.80
CA GLN A 39 -6.15 -18.99 -5.61
C GLN A 39 -5.01 -19.21 -4.60
N PRO A 40 -5.22 -18.97 -3.30
CA PRO A 40 -4.20 -19.21 -2.29
C PRO A 40 -3.76 -20.68 -2.34
N SER A 41 -2.48 -20.90 -2.61
CA SER A 41 -1.87 -22.23 -2.46
C SER A 41 -1.90 -22.60 -0.98
N GLY A 42 -2.17 -23.87 -0.68
CA GLY A 42 -2.31 -24.39 0.68
C GLY A 42 -1.08 -24.18 1.60
N PRO A 43 -1.06 -24.81 2.79
CA PRO A 43 -0.03 -24.58 3.79
C PRO A 43 1.39 -24.77 3.23
N VAL A 44 2.27 -23.80 3.53
CA VAL A 44 3.67 -23.82 3.11
C VAL A 44 4.42 -24.86 3.93
N VAL A 45 4.82 -25.96 3.30
CA VAL A 45 5.71 -26.97 3.89
C VAL A 45 7.15 -26.58 3.60
N LEU A 46 7.92 -26.27 4.64
CA LEU A 46 9.36 -26.03 4.52
C LEU A 46 10.11 -27.36 4.60
N ASP A 47 10.52 -27.89 3.44
CA ASP A 47 11.40 -29.05 3.35
C ASP A 47 12.87 -28.62 3.53
N LEU A 48 13.48 -29.08 4.62
CA LEU A 48 14.86 -28.80 5.01
C LEU A 48 15.80 -29.99 4.72
N SER A 49 15.36 -30.99 3.96
CA SER A 49 16.22 -32.09 3.54
C SER A 49 17.43 -31.57 2.75
N PRO A 50 18.61 -32.22 2.81
CA PRO A 50 19.76 -31.83 2.01
C PRO A 50 19.43 -31.77 0.51
N GLU A 51 18.54 -32.64 0.03
CA GLU A 51 18.04 -32.59 -1.35
C GLU A 51 17.17 -31.36 -1.63
N ALA A 52 16.22 -31.00 -0.76
CA ALA A 52 15.38 -29.81 -0.94
C ALA A 52 16.15 -28.49 -0.78
N VAL A 53 17.13 -28.46 0.13
CA VAL A 53 18.07 -27.34 0.29
C VAL A 53 18.98 -27.22 -0.94
N ALA A 54 19.35 -28.34 -1.58
CA ALA A 54 20.11 -28.34 -2.83
C ALA A 54 19.26 -28.05 -4.09
N GLU A 55 17.97 -28.40 -4.08
CA GLU A 55 17.01 -28.15 -5.16
C GLU A 55 16.43 -26.74 -5.15
N ARG A 56 16.41 -26.05 -4.00
CA ARG A 56 16.42 -24.58 -3.97
C ARG A 56 17.76 -24.09 -4.49
N ARG A 57 18.03 -24.34 -5.78
CA ARG A 57 19.05 -23.58 -6.51
C ARG A 57 18.71 -22.13 -6.26
N ALA A 58 19.59 -21.43 -5.54
CA ALA A 58 19.58 -19.99 -5.52
C ALA A 58 19.36 -19.57 -6.96
N ARG A 59 18.27 -18.82 -7.20
CA ARG A 59 18.05 -18.19 -8.49
C ARG A 59 19.40 -17.59 -8.87
N PRO A 60 19.97 -17.91 -10.05
CA PRO A 60 21.28 -17.40 -10.40
C PRO A 60 21.22 -15.90 -10.19
N VAL A 61 21.95 -15.43 -9.16
CA VAL A 61 21.95 -14.03 -8.78
C VAL A 61 22.58 -13.34 -9.97
N LYS A 62 21.75 -12.65 -10.77
CA LYS A 62 22.29 -11.77 -11.79
C LYS A 62 23.24 -10.81 -11.06
N PRO A 63 24.43 -10.53 -11.60
CA PRO A 63 25.33 -9.57 -10.99
C PRO A 63 24.55 -8.28 -10.72
N GLU A 64 24.36 -7.95 -9.45
CA GLU A 64 23.71 -6.70 -9.07
C GLU A 64 24.62 -5.57 -9.55
N ILE A 65 24.04 -4.58 -10.23
CA ILE A 65 24.72 -3.34 -10.55
C ILE A 65 25.04 -2.67 -9.20
N PRO A 66 26.31 -2.40 -8.86
CA PRO A 66 26.62 -1.63 -7.66
C PRO A 66 26.01 -0.23 -7.74
N PHE A 67 25.54 0.32 -6.62
CA PHE A 67 25.04 1.71 -6.60
C PHE A 67 26.07 2.72 -7.13
N SER A 68 27.36 2.51 -6.83
CA SER A 68 28.47 3.33 -7.35
C SER A 68 28.68 3.25 -8.88
N ASP A 69 27.98 2.34 -9.56
CA ASP A 69 28.05 2.18 -11.00
C ASP A 69 26.91 2.91 -11.74
N LEU A 70 26.02 3.63 -11.05
CA LEU A 70 24.90 4.36 -11.67
C LEU A 70 25.35 5.38 -12.73
N ASP A 71 26.54 5.95 -12.60
CA ASP A 71 27.10 6.86 -13.61
C ASP A 71 27.32 6.18 -14.98
N LYS A 72 27.45 4.84 -15.04
CA LYS A 72 27.54 4.09 -16.30
C LYS A 72 26.19 4.01 -17.03
N PHE A 73 25.10 4.22 -16.31
CA PHE A 73 23.72 4.21 -16.82
C PHE A 73 23.19 5.62 -17.03
N ARG A 74 24.00 6.64 -16.77
CA ARG A 74 23.59 8.04 -16.95
C ARG A 74 23.23 8.28 -18.40
N SER A 75 22.02 8.75 -18.62
CA SER A 75 21.59 9.24 -19.92
C SER A 75 21.84 10.74 -19.98
N ASP A 76 22.74 11.18 -20.87
CA ASP A 76 22.95 12.61 -21.14
C ASP A 76 21.79 13.22 -21.95
N GLN A 77 20.83 12.41 -22.41
CA GLN A 77 19.58 12.96 -22.89
C GLN A 77 18.88 13.58 -21.68
N GLU A 78 18.82 14.92 -21.65
CA GLU A 78 17.75 15.59 -20.91
C GLU A 78 16.46 14.86 -21.24
N PRO A 79 15.60 14.57 -20.24
CA PRO A 79 14.31 13.97 -20.53
C PRO A 79 13.70 14.78 -21.66
N GLU A 80 13.39 14.12 -22.78
CA GLU A 80 12.63 14.72 -23.86
C GLU A 80 11.50 15.50 -23.19
N PRO A 81 11.46 16.85 -23.32
CA PRO A 81 10.44 17.68 -22.67
C PRO A 81 9.01 17.24 -23.04
N ASP A 82 8.90 16.37 -24.04
CA ASP A 82 7.71 15.85 -24.68
C ASP A 82 7.17 14.51 -24.16
N LEU A 83 7.72 13.87 -23.13
CA LEU A 83 7.02 12.68 -22.55
C LEU A 83 5.67 13.03 -21.90
N LEU A 84 5.41 14.32 -21.64
CA LEU A 84 4.09 14.83 -21.28
C LEU A 84 3.26 15.31 -22.49
N ARG A 85 3.87 15.63 -23.63
CA ARG A 85 3.18 16.24 -24.80
C ARG A 85 2.92 15.26 -25.95
N ALA A 86 3.76 14.26 -26.13
CA ALA A 86 3.59 13.22 -27.15
C ALA A 86 2.92 11.98 -26.56
N ARG A 87 1.78 12.17 -25.90
CA ARG A 87 0.91 11.06 -25.51
C ARG A 87 0.11 10.63 -26.76
N PRO A 88 -0.06 9.34 -27.08
CA PRO A 88 -1.29 8.96 -27.79
C PRO A 88 -2.44 9.59 -27.01
N GLY A 89 -3.34 10.29 -27.70
CA GLY A 89 -4.39 11.07 -27.05
C GLY A 89 -5.03 10.23 -25.94
N LEU A 90 -5.17 10.81 -24.75
CA LEU A 90 -5.89 10.17 -23.66
C LEU A 90 -7.23 9.67 -24.20
N PRO A 91 -7.75 8.53 -23.72
CA PRO A 91 -9.08 8.08 -24.09
C PRO A 91 -10.08 9.24 -23.98
N GLU A 92 -11.06 9.29 -24.90
CA GLU A 92 -12.07 10.34 -24.89
C GLU A 92 -12.72 10.44 -23.49
N GLY A 93 -12.79 11.65 -22.95
CA GLY A 93 -13.30 11.90 -21.59
C GLY A 93 -12.26 11.78 -20.47
N TRP A 94 -10.97 11.66 -20.77
CA TRP A 94 -9.87 11.69 -19.79
C TRP A 94 -8.94 12.89 -20.01
N VAL A 95 -8.46 13.46 -18.92
CA VAL A 95 -7.51 14.57 -18.90
C VAL A 95 -6.34 14.25 -17.98
N GLN A 96 -5.21 14.90 -18.21
CA GLN A 96 -4.08 14.83 -17.30
C GLN A 96 -4.03 16.11 -16.45
N ILE A 97 -3.91 15.97 -15.13
CA ILE A 97 -3.62 17.06 -14.21
C ILE A 97 -2.33 16.71 -13.46
N GLY A 98 -1.27 17.51 -13.65
CA GLY A 98 0.05 17.17 -13.13
C GLY A 98 0.55 15.86 -13.76
N ASP A 99 0.92 14.87 -12.94
CA ASP A 99 1.38 13.56 -13.40
C ASP A 99 0.28 12.48 -13.45
N GLU A 100 -0.97 12.83 -13.10
CA GLU A 100 -2.08 11.89 -13.01
C GLU A 100 -3.04 12.00 -14.20
N VAL A 101 -3.62 10.87 -14.61
CA VAL A 101 -4.67 10.78 -15.63
C VAL A 101 -6.00 10.49 -14.95
N VAL A 102 -6.96 11.41 -15.05
CA VAL A 102 -8.29 11.31 -14.45
C VAL A 102 -9.39 11.55 -15.48
N PRO A 103 -10.65 11.13 -15.25
CA PRO A 103 -11.75 11.53 -16.11
C PRO A 103 -11.92 13.06 -16.12
N ALA A 104 -12.21 13.65 -17.29
CA ALA A 104 -12.41 15.08 -17.49
C ALA A 104 -13.47 15.68 -16.55
N ALA A 105 -14.54 14.94 -16.29
CA ALA A 105 -15.58 15.35 -15.36
C ALA A 105 -15.04 15.55 -13.92
N VAL A 106 -14.09 14.71 -13.48
CA VAL A 106 -13.45 14.83 -12.15
C VAL A 106 -12.60 16.09 -12.10
N ALA A 107 -11.81 16.35 -13.15
CA ALA A 107 -11.02 17.56 -13.30
C ALA A 107 -11.88 18.85 -13.30
N GLU A 108 -13.10 18.75 -13.81
CA GLU A 108 -14.09 19.84 -13.86
C GLU A 108 -14.92 19.98 -12.58
N GLY A 109 -14.60 19.21 -11.53
CA GLY A 109 -15.22 19.31 -10.21
C GLY A 109 -16.48 18.47 -10.02
N ALA A 110 -16.70 17.43 -10.83
CA ALA A 110 -17.80 16.49 -10.59
C ALA A 110 -17.59 15.69 -9.29
N GLU A 111 -18.65 15.58 -8.50
CA GLU A 111 -18.68 14.72 -7.31
C GLU A 111 -18.64 13.24 -7.74
N VAL A 112 -17.61 12.52 -7.32
CA VAL A 112 -17.45 11.11 -7.60
C VAL A 112 -17.96 10.30 -6.41
N ARG A 113 -18.93 9.42 -6.65
CA ARG A 113 -19.45 8.51 -5.61
C ARG A 113 -18.87 7.12 -5.81
N ALA A 114 -18.15 6.63 -4.79
CA ALA A 114 -17.71 5.25 -4.74
C ALA A 114 -18.92 4.29 -4.71
N ARG A 115 -18.80 3.12 -5.34
CA ARG A 115 -19.66 1.98 -4.97
C ARG A 115 -19.27 1.55 -3.56
N PRO A 116 -20.22 1.14 -2.70
CA PRO A 116 -19.88 0.52 -1.43
C PRO A 116 -19.09 -0.76 -1.71
N GLN A 117 -17.80 -0.78 -1.35
CA GLN A 117 -17.00 -1.99 -1.39
C GLN A 117 -17.48 -2.92 -0.28
N ALA A 118 -17.99 -4.09 -0.68
CA ALA A 118 -18.33 -5.16 0.24
C ALA A 118 -17.04 -5.84 0.70
N HIS A 119 -16.49 -5.40 1.84
CA HIS A 119 -15.47 -6.16 2.55
C HIS A 119 -16.09 -7.50 3.01
N ARG A 120 -15.60 -8.61 2.46
CA ARG A 120 -15.94 -9.95 2.99
C ARG A 120 -15.19 -10.15 4.30
N LEU A 121 -15.97 -10.23 5.37
CA LEU A 121 -15.60 -10.62 6.71
C LEU A 121 -15.09 -12.07 6.72
N SER A 122 -13.93 -12.31 7.32
CA SER A 122 -13.62 -13.59 7.94
C SER A 122 -13.23 -13.34 9.39
N GLU A 123 -14.08 -13.78 10.30
CA GLU A 123 -13.85 -13.80 11.73
C GLU A 123 -12.81 -14.88 12.06
N GLY A 124 -11.80 -14.53 12.84
CA GLY A 124 -10.84 -15.46 13.41
C GLY A 124 -10.41 -14.96 14.78
N ASP A 125 -10.81 -15.71 15.81
CA ASP A 125 -10.43 -15.47 17.21
C ASP A 125 -8.92 -15.69 17.40
N GLY A 126 -8.22 -14.69 17.92
CA GLY A 126 -6.80 -14.70 18.27
C GLY A 126 -6.56 -13.85 19.53
N ALA A 127 -5.66 -14.31 20.39
CA ALA A 127 -5.67 -14.13 21.84
C ALA A 127 -5.00 -12.87 22.39
N ASP A 128 -5.54 -12.44 23.54
CA ASP A 128 -5.00 -11.58 24.61
C ASP A 128 -3.50 -11.21 24.56
N ALA A 129 -3.16 -10.18 23.79
CA ALA A 129 -2.06 -9.27 24.09
C ALA A 129 -2.67 -7.96 24.58
N GLN A 130 -2.33 -7.49 25.79
CA GLN A 130 -2.81 -6.21 26.33
C GLN A 130 -1.99 -5.06 25.72
N PRO A 131 -2.54 -4.25 24.79
CA PRO A 131 -1.84 -3.09 24.25
C PRO A 131 -2.19 -1.86 25.11
N ALA A 132 -1.34 -0.84 25.09
CA ALA A 132 -1.84 0.50 25.36
C ALA A 132 -3.02 0.78 24.42
N LEU A 133 -4.14 1.27 24.97
CA LEU A 133 -5.48 1.03 24.47
C LEU A 133 -5.63 1.34 22.97
N VAL A 134 -6.04 0.33 22.21
CA VAL A 134 -6.70 0.47 20.90
C VAL A 134 -7.71 1.62 20.87
N ASP A 135 -8.47 1.80 21.95
CA ASP A 135 -9.46 2.86 22.12
C ASP A 135 -8.84 4.28 22.17
N ASP A 136 -7.56 4.41 22.56
CA ASP A 136 -6.85 5.68 22.57
C ASP A 136 -6.33 6.07 21.17
N ILE A 137 -6.18 5.08 20.26
CA ILE A 137 -5.66 5.32 18.90
C ILE A 137 -6.80 5.55 17.91
N CYS A 138 -7.91 4.81 18.03
CA CYS A 138 -9.07 4.97 17.16
C CYS A 138 -10.39 4.85 17.92
N ALA A 139 -11.24 5.88 17.79
CA ALA A 139 -12.61 5.86 18.34
C ALA A 139 -13.60 4.98 17.53
N PHE A 140 -13.16 4.44 16.38
CA PHE A 140 -13.98 3.69 15.41
C PHE A 140 -13.27 2.42 14.89
N PRO A 141 -12.76 1.53 15.78
CA PRO A 141 -11.98 0.37 15.36
C PRO A 141 -12.80 -0.67 14.57
N ASP A 142 -14.12 -0.59 14.62
CA ASP A 142 -15.04 -1.42 13.84
C ASP A 142 -15.13 -1.04 12.35
N GLN A 143 -14.59 0.14 12.01
CA GLN A 143 -14.62 0.69 10.65
C GLN A 143 -13.28 0.58 9.92
N VAL A 144 -12.23 0.11 10.58
CA VAL A 144 -10.95 -0.23 9.92
C VAL A 144 -10.95 -1.67 9.39
N PRO A 145 -10.12 -1.99 8.38
CA PRO A 145 -9.91 -3.37 7.96
C PRO A 145 -9.58 -4.31 9.15
N PRO A 146 -10.09 -5.56 9.15
CA PRO A 146 -9.78 -6.53 10.21
C PRO A 146 -8.27 -6.74 10.38
N GLY A 147 -7.82 -6.78 11.63
CA GLY A 147 -6.39 -6.90 11.97
C GLY A 147 -5.73 -5.56 12.32
N ILE A 148 -6.34 -4.43 11.92
CA ILE A 148 -5.91 -3.09 12.31
C ILE A 148 -6.56 -2.75 13.67
N TYR A 149 -5.76 -2.24 14.61
CA TYR A 149 -6.20 -1.93 15.98
C TYR A 149 -6.87 -3.09 16.73
N THR A 150 -6.63 -4.34 16.37
CA THR A 150 -7.22 -5.49 17.10
C THR A 150 -6.31 -6.03 18.19
N GLY A 151 -5.04 -5.58 18.24
CA GLY A 151 -4.00 -6.19 19.08
C GLY A 151 -3.45 -7.51 18.53
N ASN A 152 -4.07 -8.07 17.48
CA ASN A 152 -3.65 -9.30 16.81
C ASN A 152 -2.74 -8.97 15.63
N PHE A 153 -1.54 -8.51 15.95
CA PHE A 153 -0.54 -8.15 14.95
C PHE A 153 0.13 -9.38 14.36
N LEU A 154 0.48 -9.31 13.07
CA LEU A 154 1.50 -10.20 12.53
C LEU A 154 2.82 -9.92 13.26
N PRO A 155 3.66 -10.93 13.54
CA PRO A 155 4.96 -10.70 14.16
C PRO A 155 5.77 -9.66 13.38
N GLY A 156 6.12 -8.55 14.05
CA GLY A 156 6.86 -7.42 13.50
C GLY A 156 5.98 -6.28 13.02
N ALA A 157 4.65 -6.45 13.04
CA ALA A 157 3.67 -5.44 12.66
C ALA A 157 3.12 -4.65 13.86
N GLU A 158 3.57 -4.93 15.09
CA GLU A 158 3.09 -4.32 16.32
C GLU A 158 3.34 -2.81 16.34
N TYR A 159 2.36 -2.01 16.76
CA TYR A 159 2.50 -0.55 16.84
C TYR A 159 2.90 -0.05 18.24
N PRO A 160 3.66 1.06 18.32
CA PRO A 160 4.39 1.69 17.22
C PRO A 160 5.63 0.85 16.84
N ARG A 161 5.98 0.81 15.55
CA ARG A 161 7.14 0.05 15.04
C ARG A 161 8.22 0.94 14.44
N ARG A 162 9.32 0.31 14.04
CA ARG A 162 10.37 0.94 13.25
C ARG A 162 10.35 0.42 11.81
N GLY A 163 10.62 1.32 10.86
CA GLY A 163 10.47 1.07 9.43
C GLY A 163 11.79 1.00 8.69
N THR A 164 11.81 0.26 7.57
CA THR A 164 12.90 0.32 6.60
C THR A 164 12.30 0.55 5.21
N ILE A 165 12.78 1.58 4.52
CA ILE A 165 12.51 1.83 3.11
C ILE A 165 13.79 1.49 2.34
N TYR A 166 13.68 0.64 1.32
CA TYR A 166 14.75 0.40 0.36
C TYR A 166 14.46 1.14 -0.95
N LEU A 167 15.33 2.06 -1.31
CA LEU A 167 15.28 2.75 -2.60
C LEU A 167 16.15 1.99 -3.60
N ASN A 168 15.51 1.26 -4.53
CA ASN A 168 16.20 0.49 -5.55
C ASN A 168 16.44 1.32 -6.81
N PHE A 169 17.64 1.90 -6.92
CA PHE A 169 18.10 2.63 -8.11
C PHE A 169 18.74 1.73 -9.17
N VAL A 170 19.05 0.48 -8.84
CA VAL A 170 19.90 -0.39 -9.68
C VAL A 170 19.10 -1.31 -10.61
N GLY A 171 17.77 -1.24 -10.54
CA GLY A 171 16.87 -2.11 -11.30
C GLY A 171 16.70 -3.49 -10.66
N ALA A 172 15.76 -4.28 -11.18
CA ALA A 172 15.51 -5.65 -10.72
C ALA A 172 14.65 -6.44 -11.72
N ASP A 173 14.69 -7.77 -11.63
CA ASP A 173 13.70 -8.64 -12.26
C ASP A 173 12.58 -8.93 -11.25
N LEU A 174 11.45 -8.26 -11.39
CA LEU A 174 10.27 -8.49 -10.55
C LEU A 174 9.35 -9.56 -11.15
N ILE A 175 8.54 -10.19 -10.31
CA ILE A 175 7.56 -11.21 -10.70
C ILE A 175 6.16 -10.75 -10.33
N ASN A 176 5.23 -10.87 -11.28
CA ASN A 176 3.80 -10.72 -11.03
C ASN A 176 3.14 -12.07 -10.75
N GLY A 177 2.05 -12.06 -9.97
CA GLY A 177 1.17 -13.20 -9.72
C GLY A 177 1.22 -13.78 -8.30
N ASN A 178 2.08 -13.26 -7.43
CA ASN A 178 2.28 -13.75 -6.06
C ASN A 178 1.98 -12.70 -4.97
N GLY A 179 1.22 -11.65 -5.31
CA GLY A 179 0.97 -10.52 -4.41
C GLY A 179 2.18 -9.58 -4.32
N GLU A 180 2.27 -8.86 -3.19
CA GLU A 180 3.36 -7.94 -2.86
C GLU A 180 4.36 -8.59 -1.89
N ASN A 181 5.63 -8.61 -2.27
CA ASN A 181 6.72 -9.00 -1.37
C ASN A 181 8.06 -8.43 -1.86
N SER A 182 8.43 -7.31 -1.28
CA SER A 182 9.68 -6.59 -1.49
C SER A 182 10.92 -7.45 -1.30
N ALA A 183 10.90 -8.49 -0.46
CA ALA A 183 12.06 -9.35 -0.19
C ALA A 183 12.24 -10.49 -1.20
N GLU A 184 11.18 -10.83 -1.93
CA GLU A 184 11.16 -11.93 -2.90
C GLU A 184 10.94 -11.44 -4.35
N ASP A 185 11.00 -10.12 -4.56
CA ASP A 185 10.79 -9.45 -5.86
C ASP A 185 9.38 -9.66 -6.41
N TYR A 186 8.36 -9.74 -5.56
CA TYR A 186 6.96 -9.88 -5.99
C TYR A 186 6.25 -8.53 -5.97
N SER A 187 5.58 -8.20 -7.08
CA SER A 187 4.68 -7.06 -7.16
C SER A 187 3.56 -7.33 -8.15
N VAL A 188 2.34 -6.94 -7.80
CA VAL A 188 1.17 -7.01 -8.69
C VAL A 188 1.26 -6.01 -9.84
N LEU A 189 2.15 -5.03 -9.71
CA LEU A 189 2.39 -3.99 -10.72
C LEU A 189 3.55 -4.36 -11.67
N ALA A 190 4.34 -5.37 -11.35
CA ALA A 190 5.46 -5.79 -12.19
C ALA A 190 5.00 -6.43 -13.51
N LEU A 191 5.84 -6.36 -14.55
CA LEU A 191 5.71 -7.18 -15.74
C LEU A 191 6.53 -8.47 -15.58
N THR A 192 5.88 -9.63 -15.72
CA THR A 192 6.60 -10.92 -15.65
C THR A 192 7.57 -11.10 -16.83
N ASN A 193 8.79 -11.58 -16.54
CA ASN A 193 9.89 -11.72 -17.52
C ASN A 193 10.40 -10.39 -18.09
N HIS A 194 10.14 -9.28 -17.41
CA HIS A 194 10.68 -7.96 -17.75
C HIS A 194 11.74 -7.56 -16.73
N HIS A 195 12.82 -6.94 -17.20
CA HIS A 195 13.84 -6.36 -16.35
C HIS A 195 13.52 -4.89 -16.14
N TYR A 196 13.19 -4.50 -14.91
CA TYR A 196 13.02 -3.10 -14.56
C TYR A 196 14.37 -2.39 -14.61
N PRO A 197 14.53 -1.31 -15.38
CA PRO A 197 15.84 -0.72 -15.65
C PRO A 197 16.40 0.05 -14.46
N ALA A 198 17.72 0.20 -14.44
CA ALA A 198 18.41 1.08 -13.50
C ALA A 198 18.06 2.56 -13.73
N PHE A 199 18.20 3.35 -12.67
CA PHE A 199 18.07 4.79 -12.68
C PHE A 199 19.09 5.45 -13.61
N THR A 200 18.64 6.42 -14.40
CA THR A 200 19.47 7.04 -15.46
C THR A 200 19.96 8.45 -15.11
N GLY A 201 19.69 8.93 -13.89
CA GLY A 201 20.16 10.24 -13.41
C GLY A 201 21.60 10.28 -12.89
N GLY A 202 22.28 9.14 -12.79
CA GLY A 202 23.63 9.01 -12.22
C GLY A 202 23.66 9.00 -10.69
N GLU A 203 24.81 8.66 -10.13
CA GLU A 203 25.00 8.42 -8.69
C GLU A 203 24.77 9.70 -7.87
N ALA A 204 25.36 10.82 -8.29
CA ALA A 204 25.27 12.08 -7.55
C ALA A 204 23.81 12.59 -7.43
N LYS A 205 22.99 12.40 -8.46
CA LYS A 205 21.58 12.77 -8.44
C LYS A 205 20.78 11.81 -7.56
N ALA A 206 21.06 10.50 -7.65
CA ALA A 206 20.44 9.50 -6.78
C ALA A 206 20.70 9.81 -5.30
N LEU A 207 21.94 10.15 -4.91
CA LEU A 207 22.27 10.56 -3.53
C LEU A 207 21.50 11.81 -3.08
N ALA A 208 21.33 12.80 -3.96
CA ALA A 208 20.54 13.99 -3.62
C ALA A 208 19.06 13.67 -3.42
N VAL A 209 18.50 12.76 -4.22
CA VAL A 209 17.11 12.27 -4.05
C VAL A 209 16.98 11.48 -2.76
N ILE A 210 17.92 10.58 -2.44
CA ILE A 210 17.95 9.82 -1.19
C ILE A 210 17.92 10.75 0.01
N GLN A 211 18.76 11.80 0.03
CA GLN A 211 18.81 12.76 1.13
C GLN A 211 17.49 13.54 1.31
N ALA A 212 16.81 13.86 0.20
CA ALA A 212 15.51 14.51 0.25
C ALA A 212 14.44 13.55 0.81
N VAL A 213 14.39 12.31 0.33
CA VAL A 213 13.47 11.28 0.87
C VAL A 213 13.75 11.02 2.34
N GLU A 214 15.02 10.87 2.75
CA GLU A 214 15.41 10.75 4.16
C GLU A 214 14.85 11.87 5.01
N LYS A 215 14.95 13.12 4.51
CA LYS A 215 14.43 14.32 5.18
C LYS A 215 12.93 14.23 5.41
N ASP A 216 12.16 13.78 4.42
CA ASP A 216 10.70 13.65 4.48
C ASP A 216 10.25 12.71 5.60
N PHE A 217 11.05 11.68 5.90
CA PHE A 217 10.76 10.67 6.92
C PHE A 217 11.46 10.90 8.27
N THR A 218 12.21 12.00 8.45
CA THR A 218 12.97 12.27 9.70
C THR A 218 12.13 12.34 10.99
N GLN A 219 10.81 12.51 10.87
CA GLN A 219 9.90 12.59 12.02
C GLN A 219 9.55 11.23 12.61
N TRP A 220 9.98 10.14 11.97
CA TRP A 220 9.72 8.77 12.41
C TRP A 220 11.00 7.94 12.49
N ALA A 221 10.95 6.83 13.23
CA ALA A 221 11.96 5.80 13.28
C ALA A 221 11.93 4.94 12.01
N ILE A 222 12.07 5.59 10.86
CA ILE A 222 12.13 4.98 9.54
C ILE A 222 13.53 5.26 8.99
N ARG A 223 14.25 4.20 8.60
CA ARG A 223 15.53 4.34 7.92
C ARG A 223 15.34 4.15 6.42
N VAL A 224 16.06 4.94 5.65
CA VAL A 224 16.17 4.78 4.20
C VAL A 224 17.49 4.10 3.90
N VAL A 225 17.47 3.04 3.11
CA VAL A 225 18.67 2.32 2.66
C VAL A 225 18.64 2.18 1.14
N TYR A 226 19.81 2.12 0.52
CA TYR A 226 19.91 2.14 -0.95
C TYR A 226 21.13 1.37 -1.50
N GLU A 227 22.20 1.22 -0.72
CA GLU A 227 23.42 0.52 -1.18
C GLU A 227 23.25 -0.99 -1.28
N LYS A 228 22.49 -1.56 -0.32
CA LYS A 228 22.28 -2.99 -0.19
C LYS A 228 20.84 -3.24 0.17
N ARG A 229 20.27 -4.24 -0.49
CA ARG A 229 18.95 -4.76 -0.16
C ARG A 229 18.92 -5.22 1.30
N PRO A 230 17.88 -4.85 2.08
CA PRO A 230 17.72 -5.39 3.43
C PRO A 230 17.55 -6.92 3.40
N HIS A 231 17.96 -7.58 4.48
CA HIS A 231 17.83 -9.03 4.57
C HIS A 231 16.36 -9.44 4.49
N LYS A 232 16.06 -10.53 3.77
CA LYS A 232 14.67 -10.94 3.52
C LYS A 232 13.85 -11.28 4.78
N THR A 233 14.52 -11.58 5.89
CA THR A 233 13.83 -11.92 7.15
C THR A 233 13.22 -10.72 7.86
N ILE A 234 13.62 -9.48 7.51
CA ILE A 234 13.02 -8.27 8.08
C ILE A 234 11.99 -7.68 7.11
N PRO A 235 10.92 -7.04 7.60
CA PRO A 235 9.99 -6.29 6.76
C PRO A 235 10.64 -5.00 6.24
N TRP A 236 10.28 -4.59 5.03
CA TRP A 236 10.72 -3.34 4.42
C TRP A 236 9.90 -3.04 3.16
N VAL A 237 9.63 -1.77 2.90
CA VAL A 237 9.00 -1.32 1.65
C VAL A 237 10.09 -1.07 0.61
N MET A 238 9.85 -1.48 -0.64
CA MET A 238 10.72 -1.19 -1.76
C MET A 238 10.12 -0.09 -2.63
N THR A 239 10.92 0.91 -3.00
CA THR A 239 10.60 1.78 -4.12
C THR A 239 11.57 1.52 -5.25
N MET A 240 11.06 1.07 -6.40
CA MET A 240 11.81 1.01 -7.64
C MET A 240 11.94 2.42 -8.20
N VAL A 241 13.16 2.95 -8.26
CA VAL A 241 13.42 4.32 -8.71
C VAL A 241 14.06 4.28 -10.09
N GLY A 242 13.33 4.78 -11.09
CA GLY A 242 13.81 4.85 -12.46
C GLY A 242 12.74 4.44 -13.47
N GLY A 243 13.17 3.77 -14.55
CA GLY A 243 12.25 3.29 -15.60
C GLY A 243 11.24 4.30 -16.12
N LYS A 244 10.10 3.75 -16.57
CA LYS A 244 8.90 4.42 -17.06
C LYS A 244 7.67 3.62 -16.63
N TYR A 245 6.49 4.25 -16.65
CA TYR A 245 5.24 3.53 -16.33
C TYR A 245 5.01 2.30 -17.21
N THR A 246 5.50 2.31 -18.47
CA THR A 246 5.42 1.17 -19.40
C THR A 246 6.26 -0.04 -19.00
N ASP A 247 7.13 0.09 -17.99
CA ASP A 247 7.90 -1.00 -17.40
C ASP A 247 7.09 -1.75 -16.32
N THR A 248 5.83 -1.35 -16.12
CA THR A 248 4.86 -1.91 -15.16
C THR A 248 3.53 -2.21 -15.86
N THR A 249 2.56 -2.75 -15.13
CA THR A 249 1.19 -2.95 -15.62
C THR A 249 0.33 -1.69 -15.50
N SER A 250 0.87 -0.58 -14.97
CA SER A 250 0.12 0.64 -14.70
C SER A 250 -0.11 1.52 -15.94
N GLY A 251 -1.08 2.43 -15.82
CA GLY A 251 -1.29 3.52 -16.78
C GLY A 251 -0.22 4.63 -16.66
N PRO A 252 -0.30 5.67 -17.52
CA PRO A 252 0.60 6.82 -17.45
C PRO A 252 0.52 7.54 -16.10
N ALA A 253 1.64 7.57 -15.37
CA ALA A 253 1.77 8.20 -14.07
C ALA A 253 3.22 8.64 -13.78
N GLY A 254 3.40 9.50 -12.78
CA GLY A 254 4.73 9.86 -12.23
C GLY A 254 5.30 8.77 -11.33
N GLY A 255 4.42 8.04 -10.64
CA GLY A 255 4.72 6.83 -9.88
C GLY A 255 3.47 5.95 -9.76
N VAL A 256 3.64 4.78 -9.16
CA VAL A 256 2.51 3.90 -8.83
C VAL A 256 2.87 3.01 -7.65
N ALA A 257 1.92 2.83 -6.74
CA ALA A 257 2.01 1.92 -5.61
C ALA A 257 0.90 0.86 -5.70
N PRO A 258 1.08 -0.31 -5.06
CA PRO A 258 -0.03 -1.22 -4.86
C PRO A 258 -1.14 -0.49 -4.10
N SER A 259 -2.37 -0.97 -4.24
CA SER A 259 -3.56 -0.38 -3.57
C SER A 259 -3.27 0.01 -2.12
N ALA A 260 -3.88 1.10 -1.65
CA ALA A 260 -3.70 1.64 -0.30
C ALA A 260 -3.64 0.53 0.77
N ASP A 261 -2.44 0.28 1.30
CA ASP A 261 -2.20 -0.73 2.32
C ASP A 261 -2.39 -0.09 3.68
N CYS A 262 -3.62 -0.15 4.18
CA CYS A 262 -4.07 0.56 5.37
C CYS A 262 -3.16 0.30 6.57
N GLU A 263 -2.41 1.32 6.96
CA GLU A 263 -1.41 1.28 8.03
C GLU A 263 -0.24 0.34 7.76
N ASP A 264 0.12 0.16 6.49
CA ASP A 264 1.26 -0.68 6.07
C ASP A 264 1.12 -2.13 6.59
N TYR A 265 -0.10 -2.66 6.51
CA TYR A 265 -0.43 -4.00 7.02
C TYR A 265 0.42 -5.10 6.33
N GLY A 266 0.71 -4.94 5.04
CA GLY A 266 1.54 -5.85 4.25
C GLY A 266 3.05 -5.75 4.54
N MET A 267 3.55 -4.59 4.99
CA MET A 267 4.96 -4.32 5.38
C MET A 267 6.04 -4.60 4.33
N ARG A 268 5.66 -5.09 3.15
CA ARG A 268 6.54 -5.61 2.11
C ARG A 268 6.09 -5.17 0.72
N ASN A 269 5.46 -4.00 0.64
CA ASN A 269 4.99 -3.46 -0.62
C ASN A 269 6.15 -3.04 -1.53
N VAL A 270 5.89 -3.13 -2.84
CA VAL A 270 6.78 -2.62 -3.88
C VAL A 270 6.07 -1.53 -4.66
N CYS A 271 6.52 -0.29 -4.52
CA CYS A 271 6.04 0.84 -5.32
C CYS A 271 7.11 1.32 -6.31
N PHE A 272 6.74 2.23 -7.22
CA PHE A 272 7.54 2.61 -8.38
C PHE A 272 7.51 4.12 -8.59
N SER A 273 8.67 4.74 -8.86
CA SER A 273 8.76 6.15 -9.24
C SER A 273 9.44 6.30 -10.60
N PHE A 274 8.75 6.93 -11.54
CA PHE A 274 9.12 7.07 -12.96
C PHE A 274 9.73 8.45 -13.29
N THR A 275 10.48 9.02 -12.35
CA THR A 275 10.85 10.45 -12.36
C THR A 275 12.30 10.74 -12.77
N ASN A 276 12.98 9.80 -13.45
CA ASN A 276 14.40 9.87 -13.89
C ASN A 276 14.90 11.28 -14.28
N GLY A 277 14.16 11.95 -15.15
CA GLY A 277 14.52 13.26 -15.70
C GLY A 277 14.22 14.46 -14.80
N GLN A 278 13.39 14.30 -13.78
CA GLN A 278 12.83 15.42 -13.02
C GLN A 278 13.84 16.03 -12.03
N PRO A 279 13.61 17.27 -11.54
CA PRO A 279 14.41 17.85 -10.46
C PRO A 279 14.37 16.98 -9.19
N VAL A 280 15.44 17.05 -8.37
CA VAL A 280 15.60 16.22 -7.16
C VAL A 280 14.37 16.23 -6.26
N ASN A 281 13.87 17.41 -5.89
CA ASN A 281 12.71 17.53 -5.00
C ASN A 281 11.44 16.90 -5.59
N HIS A 282 11.25 17.01 -6.91
CA HIS A 282 10.12 16.38 -7.56
C HIS A 282 10.22 14.84 -7.50
N GLN A 283 11.42 14.28 -7.71
CA GLN A 283 11.61 12.83 -7.55
C GLN A 283 11.33 12.39 -6.11
N ALA A 284 11.83 13.15 -5.13
CA ALA A 284 11.62 12.87 -3.72
C ALA A 284 10.13 12.93 -3.35
N ASN A 285 9.41 13.97 -3.77
CA ASN A 285 7.97 14.10 -3.54
C ASN A 285 7.19 12.90 -4.10
N VAL A 286 7.48 12.47 -5.35
CA VAL A 286 6.83 11.30 -5.94
C VAL A 286 7.19 10.03 -5.18
N ILE A 287 8.47 9.81 -4.85
CA ILE A 287 8.89 8.65 -4.05
C ILE A 287 8.14 8.62 -2.70
N GLY A 288 8.08 9.75 -2.01
CA GLY A 288 7.35 9.90 -0.76
C GLY A 288 5.85 9.65 -0.91
N GLN A 289 5.24 10.10 -2.01
CA GLN A 289 3.82 9.87 -2.33
C GLN A 289 3.54 8.38 -2.51
N GLU A 290 4.37 7.68 -3.30
CA GLU A 290 4.22 6.25 -3.52
C GLU A 290 4.46 5.41 -2.26
N ILE A 291 5.40 5.82 -1.41
CA ILE A 291 5.59 5.18 -0.10
C ILE A 291 4.37 5.48 0.79
N GLY A 292 3.82 6.70 0.77
CA GLY A 292 2.60 7.05 1.49
C GLY A 292 1.41 6.16 1.12
N HIS A 293 1.25 5.83 -0.16
CA HIS A 293 0.25 4.86 -0.61
C HIS A 293 0.45 3.47 0.01
N THR A 294 1.71 3.02 0.16
CA THR A 294 2.00 1.76 0.87
C THR A 294 1.68 1.80 2.36
N TYR A 295 1.40 2.98 2.92
CA TYR A 295 0.97 3.17 4.31
C TYR A 295 -0.54 3.45 4.43
N GLY A 296 -1.26 3.42 3.31
CA GLY A 296 -2.70 3.61 3.26
C GLY A 296 -3.15 5.05 3.00
N LEU A 297 -2.21 5.96 2.75
CA LEU A 297 -2.53 7.34 2.39
C LEU A 297 -3.06 7.41 0.96
N ALA A 298 -4.08 8.22 0.74
CA ALA A 298 -4.57 8.59 -0.58
C ALA A 298 -4.11 9.99 -0.99
N HIS A 299 -4.35 10.33 -2.25
CA HIS A 299 -4.22 11.72 -2.70
C HIS A 299 -5.20 12.63 -1.93
N THR A 300 -4.79 13.88 -1.71
CA THR A 300 -5.55 14.90 -0.98
C THR A 300 -5.60 16.20 -1.78
N TYR A 301 -6.56 17.08 -1.49
CA TYR A 301 -6.65 18.39 -2.14
C TYR A 301 -5.72 19.46 -1.54
N GLY A 302 -4.92 19.12 -0.53
CA GLY A 302 -3.91 20.04 0.01
C GLY A 302 -2.75 20.18 -0.97
N SER A 303 -2.53 21.36 -1.55
CA SER A 303 -1.53 21.56 -2.63
C SER A 303 -0.06 21.69 -2.16
N ASP A 304 0.16 21.66 -0.85
CA ASP A 304 1.43 21.98 -0.17
C ASP A 304 2.09 20.78 0.51
N ARG A 305 1.63 19.56 0.19
CA ARG A 305 2.04 18.32 0.85
C ARG A 305 2.37 17.21 -0.13
N ILE A 306 3.10 16.20 0.34
CA ILE A 306 3.53 15.05 -0.47
C ILE A 306 2.32 14.32 -1.08
N MET A 307 1.26 14.12 -0.30
CA MET A 307 0.03 13.47 -0.77
C MET A 307 -0.89 14.39 -1.58
N ALA A 308 -0.41 15.55 -2.05
CA ALA A 308 -1.21 16.47 -2.86
C ALA A 308 -1.60 15.84 -4.20
N TYR A 309 -2.87 15.98 -4.58
CA TYR A 309 -3.32 15.73 -5.94
C TYR A 309 -2.84 16.86 -6.86
N GLY A 310 -2.13 16.49 -7.93
CA GLY A 310 -1.80 17.43 -9.00
C GLY A 310 -1.03 18.67 -8.53
N TYR A 311 -0.14 18.54 -7.54
CA TYR A 311 0.71 19.65 -7.13
C TYR A 311 1.52 20.17 -8.31
N ASN A 312 1.83 21.46 -8.27
CA ASN A 312 2.45 22.15 -9.39
C ASN A 312 3.80 21.49 -9.73
N THR A 313 3.86 20.74 -10.82
CA THR A 313 5.07 20.04 -11.28
C THR A 313 6.18 20.99 -11.74
N GLN A 314 5.86 22.29 -11.91
CA GLN A 314 6.82 23.37 -12.14
C GLN A 314 7.36 23.96 -10.82
N SER A 315 6.73 23.65 -9.69
CA SER A 315 7.21 24.04 -8.36
C SER A 315 8.24 23.02 -7.91
N SER A 316 9.52 23.43 -7.82
CA SER A 316 10.57 22.63 -7.19
C SER A 316 10.48 22.65 -5.66
N ALA A 317 9.27 22.85 -5.11
CA ALA A 317 9.06 22.86 -3.68
C ALA A 317 9.33 21.46 -3.11
N ASP A 318 10.12 21.46 -2.06
CA ASP A 318 10.33 20.31 -1.19
C ASP A 318 9.07 20.20 -0.32
N LEU A 319 8.21 19.23 -0.64
CA LEU A 319 6.93 19.06 0.05
C LEU A 319 7.15 18.22 1.31
N ILE A 320 6.17 18.22 2.21
CA ILE A 320 6.19 17.39 3.42
C ILE A 320 4.86 16.66 3.57
N PHE A 321 4.81 15.61 4.39
CA PHE A 321 3.53 15.03 4.78
C PHE A 321 2.69 16.04 5.58
N GLY A 322 1.41 16.16 5.25
CA GLY A 322 0.47 17.10 5.87
C GLY A 322 0.21 16.77 7.34
N ASP A 323 0.14 17.81 8.18
CA ASP A 323 -0.07 17.70 9.64
C ASP A 323 -1.49 18.14 10.06
N ASP A 324 -2.37 18.28 9.09
CA ASP A 324 -3.76 18.70 9.24
C ASP A 324 -4.66 17.82 8.38
N CYS A 325 -5.93 17.76 8.76
CA CYS A 325 -6.93 16.99 8.03
C CYS A 325 -7.31 17.72 6.73
N ALA A 326 -7.03 17.09 5.59
CA ALA A 326 -7.38 17.58 4.26
C ALA A 326 -8.32 16.62 3.55
N ASP A 327 -9.16 17.16 2.67
CA ASP A 327 -10.08 16.38 1.84
C ASP A 327 -9.32 15.37 0.98
N VAL A 328 -9.74 14.12 1.03
CA VAL A 328 -9.22 13.03 0.21
C VAL A 328 -9.81 13.11 -1.19
N LEU A 329 -8.96 12.96 -2.19
CA LEU A 329 -9.42 12.76 -3.56
C LEU A 329 -10.02 11.36 -3.68
N THR A 330 -11.32 11.30 -3.92
CA THR A 330 -12.00 10.05 -4.26
C THR A 330 -12.23 9.98 -5.77
N ALA A 331 -11.42 9.19 -6.48
CA ALA A 331 -11.62 8.92 -7.92
C ALA A 331 -11.88 7.42 -8.16
N PRO A 332 -12.64 7.03 -9.21
CA PRO A 332 -13.07 5.63 -9.41
C PRO A 332 -11.93 4.62 -9.60
N ASP A 333 -10.78 5.09 -10.04
CA ASP A 333 -9.58 4.29 -10.35
C ASP A 333 -8.39 4.61 -9.44
N GLN A 334 -8.58 5.51 -8.48
CA GLN A 334 -7.67 5.73 -7.37
C GLN A 334 -8.09 4.79 -6.24
N ALA A 335 -7.14 4.13 -5.59
CA ALA A 335 -7.45 3.38 -4.39
C ALA A 335 -8.05 4.37 -3.38
N GLY A 336 -9.36 4.27 -3.13
CA GLY A 336 -10.03 5.07 -2.12
C GLY A 336 -9.24 4.90 -0.82
N GLY A 337 -8.84 6.04 -0.23
CA GLY A 337 -8.04 6.03 1.00
C GLY A 337 -8.70 5.17 2.06
N CYS A 338 -7.90 4.73 3.02
CA CYS A 338 -8.35 3.88 4.12
C CYS A 338 -9.36 4.62 5.00
N GLY A 339 -10.62 4.71 4.56
CA GLY A 339 -11.64 5.59 5.14
C GLY A 339 -11.87 5.34 6.64
N GLY A 340 -11.74 4.09 7.09
CA GLY A 340 -11.73 3.76 8.52
C GLY A 340 -10.58 4.44 9.27
N VAL A 341 -9.36 4.32 8.75
CA VAL A 341 -8.13 4.90 9.31
C VAL A 341 -8.20 6.43 9.29
N ASN A 342 -8.64 7.00 8.17
CA ASN A 342 -8.93 8.43 8.03
C ASN A 342 -9.88 8.93 9.12
N LYS A 343 -10.97 8.20 9.35
CA LYS A 343 -11.93 8.52 10.40
C LYS A 343 -11.35 8.40 11.81
N CYS A 344 -10.44 7.46 12.05
CA CYS A 344 -9.71 7.37 13.33
C CYS A 344 -8.90 8.64 13.60
N HIS A 345 -8.20 9.16 12.59
CA HIS A 345 -7.25 10.26 12.77
C HIS A 345 -7.86 11.65 12.60
N CYS A 346 -8.93 11.78 11.80
CA CYS A 346 -9.58 13.05 11.49
C CYS A 346 -11.02 13.16 12.01
N GLY A 347 -11.61 12.08 12.51
CA GLY A 347 -13.02 12.03 12.87
C GLY A 347 -13.98 11.94 11.68
N ASP A 348 -13.45 11.98 10.45
CA ASP A 348 -14.17 11.92 9.18
C ASP A 348 -13.42 11.00 8.21
N ALA A 349 -14.15 10.14 7.49
CA ALA A 349 -13.55 9.16 6.57
C ALA A 349 -13.03 9.81 5.28
N ASP A 350 -13.58 10.98 4.93
CA ASP A 350 -13.23 11.73 3.72
C ASP A 350 -12.08 12.72 3.96
N LEU A 351 -11.57 12.79 5.20
CA LEU A 351 -10.43 13.62 5.58
C LEU A 351 -9.21 12.79 5.95
N GLN A 352 -8.02 13.21 5.54
CA GLN A 352 -6.76 12.53 5.84
C GLN A 352 -5.77 13.47 6.50
N ASN A 353 -5.10 12.98 7.54
CA ASN A 353 -3.93 13.62 8.14
C ASN A 353 -2.74 12.67 7.97
N ASP A 354 -1.90 12.96 6.98
CA ASP A 354 -0.79 12.10 6.58
C ASP A 354 0.12 11.77 7.77
N LYS A 355 0.52 12.79 8.54
CA LYS A 355 1.44 12.59 9.67
C LYS A 355 0.80 11.82 10.80
N ALA A 356 -0.47 12.05 11.11
CA ALA A 356 -1.16 11.32 12.16
C ALA A 356 -1.20 9.82 11.83
N THR A 357 -1.52 9.47 10.57
CA THR A 357 -1.50 8.08 10.10
C THR A 357 -0.10 7.46 10.19
N ILE A 358 0.94 8.12 9.67
CA ILE A 358 2.31 7.58 9.73
C ILE A 358 2.79 7.45 11.18
N SER A 359 2.41 8.39 12.05
CA SER A 359 2.77 8.37 13.48
C SER A 359 2.03 7.30 14.29
N ALA A 360 0.88 6.82 13.80
CA ALA A 360 0.18 5.68 14.39
C ALA A 360 0.94 4.37 14.12
N ILE A 361 1.57 4.27 12.95
CA ILE A 361 2.36 3.10 12.53
C ILE A 361 3.75 3.14 13.16
N TYR A 362 4.46 4.26 13.00
CA TYR A 362 5.88 4.35 13.25
C TYR A 362 6.21 5.17 14.48
N ALA A 363 7.12 4.63 15.30
CA ALA A 363 7.65 5.30 16.48
C ALA A 363 8.35 6.62 16.11
N PRO A 364 8.44 7.59 17.03
CA PRO A 364 9.27 8.77 16.83
C PRO A 364 10.76 8.38 16.71
N PRO A 365 11.60 9.22 16.07
CA PRO A 365 13.02 8.94 15.92
C PRO A 365 13.72 8.89 17.28
N GLY A 366 14.60 7.90 17.45
CA GLY A 366 15.36 7.75 18.68
C GLY A 366 16.28 6.52 18.65
N PRO A 367 17.31 6.50 19.51
CA PRO A 367 18.12 5.29 19.67
C PRO A 367 17.26 4.14 20.18
N ASP A 368 17.50 2.94 19.66
CA ASP A 368 17.04 1.73 20.32
C ASP A 368 17.99 1.34 21.44
N ASN A 369 17.49 1.30 22.67
CA ASN A 369 18.31 0.96 23.82
C ASN A 369 17.79 -0.28 24.57
N VAL A 370 16.71 -0.89 24.09
CA VAL A 370 16.21 -2.16 24.62
C VAL A 370 16.68 -3.25 23.68
N GLU A 371 17.16 -4.36 24.24
CA GLU A 371 17.59 -5.48 23.40
C GLU A 371 16.40 -6.39 23.14
N PRO A 372 16.23 -6.87 21.89
CA PRO A 372 15.20 -7.85 21.62
C PRO A 372 15.52 -9.16 22.33
N THR A 373 14.48 -9.89 22.72
CA THR A 373 14.60 -11.21 23.33
C THR A 373 14.04 -12.27 22.38
N ILE A 374 14.69 -13.42 22.36
CA ILE A 374 14.21 -14.60 21.65
C ILE A 374 14.09 -15.72 22.67
N GLU A 375 12.90 -16.29 22.82
CA GLU A 375 12.63 -17.44 23.65
C GLU A 375 12.25 -18.62 22.78
N ILE A 376 12.94 -19.76 22.93
CA ILE A 376 12.53 -20.99 22.26
C ILE A 376 11.41 -21.62 23.08
N THR A 377 10.16 -21.49 22.61
CA THR A 377 8.99 -22.05 23.27
C THR A 377 8.74 -23.51 22.90
N GLY A 378 9.46 -24.02 21.91
CA GLY A 378 9.47 -25.44 21.55
C GLY A 378 10.62 -25.80 20.59
N PRO A 379 11.14 -27.03 20.64
CA PRO A 379 10.75 -28.11 21.53
C PRO A 379 11.21 -27.88 22.98
N ALA A 380 10.53 -28.52 23.93
CA ALA A 380 10.94 -28.45 25.33
C ALA A 380 12.37 -28.98 25.50
N ASP A 381 13.14 -28.37 26.40
CA ASP A 381 14.50 -28.83 26.69
C ASP A 381 14.50 -30.32 27.08
N GLY A 382 15.44 -31.07 26.49
CA GLY A 382 15.53 -32.52 26.65
C GLY A 382 14.49 -33.36 25.89
N ALA A 383 13.65 -32.77 25.04
CA ALA A 383 12.71 -33.53 24.21
C ALA A 383 13.44 -34.48 23.25
N THR A 384 12.99 -35.74 23.22
CA THR A 384 13.53 -36.77 22.32
C THR A 384 12.60 -37.01 21.15
N TYR A 385 13.16 -37.11 19.95
CA TYR A 385 12.42 -37.33 18.71
C TYR A 385 12.87 -38.63 18.03
N PRO A 386 11.95 -39.39 17.41
CA PRO A 386 12.33 -40.53 16.58
C PRO A 386 13.24 -40.11 15.43
N SER A 387 14.11 -41.00 14.98
CA SER A 387 14.93 -40.77 13.78
C SER A 387 14.02 -40.49 12.57
N GLY A 388 14.31 -39.42 11.84
CA GLY A 388 13.52 -38.97 10.69
C GLY A 388 12.28 -38.14 11.02
N ALA A 389 12.03 -37.81 12.29
CA ALA A 389 10.93 -36.91 12.66
C ALA A 389 11.28 -35.45 12.30
N THR A 390 10.30 -34.73 11.74
CA THR A 390 10.38 -33.27 11.61
C THR A 390 10.17 -32.63 12.98
N ILE A 391 11.12 -31.79 13.39
CA ILE A 391 11.06 -31.05 14.64
C ILE A 391 10.69 -29.61 14.30
N GLY A 392 9.51 -29.18 14.74
CA GLY A 392 9.15 -27.76 14.74
C GLY A 392 9.90 -27.05 15.85
N VAL A 393 10.57 -25.95 15.51
CA VAL A 393 11.14 -25.03 16.49
C VAL A 393 10.20 -23.84 16.56
N ASN A 394 9.62 -23.62 17.72
CA ASN A 394 8.79 -22.45 18.00
C ASN A 394 9.65 -21.45 18.75
N VAL A 395 9.57 -20.20 18.31
CA VAL A 395 10.28 -19.09 18.92
C VAL A 395 9.30 -17.96 19.16
N ASP A 396 9.37 -17.40 20.34
CA ASP A 396 8.72 -16.14 20.68
C ASP A 396 9.79 -15.06 20.59
N VAL A 397 9.54 -14.08 19.73
CA VAL A 397 10.40 -12.91 19.55
C VAL A 397 9.68 -11.75 20.20
N TRP A 398 10.39 -10.99 21.02
CA TRP A 398 9.86 -9.79 21.64
C TRP A 398 10.88 -8.65 21.51
N ASP A 399 10.36 -7.44 21.32
CA ASP A 399 11.12 -6.20 21.23
C ASP A 399 10.21 -5.06 21.74
N ASP A 400 10.78 -3.93 22.17
CA ASP A 400 9.98 -2.80 22.68
C ASP A 400 9.35 -1.96 21.56
N TYR A 401 9.76 -2.21 20.32
CA TYR A 401 9.13 -1.75 19.09
C TYR A 401 8.84 -2.93 18.15
N GLY A 402 7.76 -2.85 17.37
CA GLY A 402 7.62 -3.74 16.20
C GLY A 402 8.72 -3.47 15.15
N GLY A 403 8.75 -4.28 14.09
CA GLY A 403 9.72 -4.15 12.99
C GLY A 403 11.02 -4.94 13.20
N TYR A 404 10.96 -6.01 14.01
CA TYR A 404 12.06 -6.90 14.45
C TYR A 404 13.34 -6.88 13.60
N GLY A 405 14.49 -6.82 14.26
CA GLY A 405 15.80 -6.74 13.60
C GLY A 405 16.24 -5.31 13.29
N TRP A 406 15.63 -4.33 13.97
CA TRP A 406 15.98 -2.92 13.91
C TRP A 406 17.11 -2.56 14.89
N LYS A 407 18.19 -3.35 14.93
CA LYS A 407 19.43 -2.96 15.59
C LYS A 407 20.46 -2.61 14.51
N LEU A 408 20.88 -1.34 14.48
CA LEU A 408 21.98 -0.87 13.63
C LEU A 408 23.31 -1.41 14.13
#